data_AF-A0A9D5KZG8-F1
#
_entry.id   AF-A0A9D5KZG8-F1
#
_cell.length_a   1.000
_cell.length_b   1.000
_cell.length_c   1.000
_cell.angle_alpha   90.00
_cell.angle_beta   90.00
_cell.angle_gamma   90.00
#
_symmetry.space_group_name_H-M   'P 1'
#
loop_
_entity.id
_entity.type
_entity.pdbx_description
1 polymer ?
#
loop_
_entity_poly.entity_id
_entity_poly.type
_entity_poly.pdbx_seq_one_letter_code
_entity_poly.pdbx_strand_id
1 'polypeptide(L)'
;MTDTKKDIHLKETAPEKKTQIKESRHVVIYGYTKDELRNIMRHFEAQLPEYVKISISSNHLVTRISLTGVNDGVELLRFKINKYHQTLQDMFVEEVVSIENKSVAQVLGDLLSERELTIACAESCTGGNIAHNITRNPGSSVYFLGSVVSYSNDVKANVLNVSRSALGRYGAVSREVVTEMAAGVSQLMHTDCAVATSGIAGPDGGTKFKPVGTVWMAAKYGDKIVTELKQFSGDRESVIESATNHVMVMLIKLLRNNYTEQEDIADD
;
A
#
# COMPACT_ATOMS: atom_id res chain seq x y z
N MET A 1 20.94 -72.26 46.57
CA MET A 1 20.09 -71.10 46.90
C MET A 1 20.56 -69.95 46.05
N THR A 2 19.65 -69.44 45.23
CA THR A 2 19.89 -68.70 43.98
C THR A 2 20.18 -67.23 44.21
N ASP A 3 21.32 -66.79 43.68
CA ASP A 3 21.71 -65.39 43.45
C ASP A 3 20.65 -64.66 42.62
N THR A 4 20.06 -63.60 43.15
CA THR A 4 19.13 -62.72 42.43
C THR A 4 19.83 -61.41 42.10
N LYS A 5 20.42 -61.34 40.90
CA LYS A 5 20.84 -60.08 40.29
C LYS A 5 19.60 -59.22 40.04
N LYS A 6 19.52 -58.05 40.67
CA LYS A 6 18.58 -56.98 40.31
C LYS A 6 19.15 -56.22 39.13
N ASP A 7 18.62 -56.48 37.94
CA ASP A 7 18.84 -55.64 36.77
C ASP A 7 18.16 -54.29 36.98
N ILE A 8 18.98 -53.25 37.17
CA ILE A 8 18.53 -51.86 37.16
C ILE A 8 18.43 -51.45 35.69
N HIS A 9 17.24 -51.63 35.11
CA HIS A 9 16.91 -51.05 33.81
C HIS A 9 16.84 -49.52 33.97
N LEU A 10 17.92 -48.84 33.57
CA LEU A 10 17.88 -47.41 33.26
C LEU A 10 16.89 -47.22 32.11
N LYS A 11 15.69 -46.74 32.42
CA LYS A 11 14.77 -46.23 31.40
C LYS A 11 15.44 -45.02 30.76
N GLU A 12 15.92 -45.18 29.53
CA GLU A 12 16.18 -44.06 28.64
C GLU A 12 14.89 -43.25 28.52
N THR A 13 14.88 -42.07 29.12
CA THR A 13 13.85 -41.07 28.88
C THR A 13 13.89 -40.70 27.40
N ALA A 14 12.82 -41.03 26.68
CA ALA A 14 12.64 -40.60 25.30
C ALA A 14 12.90 -39.08 25.19
N PRO A 15 13.58 -38.60 24.14
CA PRO A 15 13.85 -37.18 23.98
C PRO A 15 12.53 -36.43 23.96
N GLU A 16 12.35 -35.49 24.89
CA GLU A 16 11.24 -34.54 24.87
C GLU A 16 11.17 -33.92 23.47
N LYS A 17 10.02 -34.07 22.78
CA LYS A 17 9.78 -33.39 21.51
C LYS A 17 9.91 -31.89 21.76
N LYS A 18 11.06 -31.33 21.40
CA LYS A 18 11.28 -29.89 21.40
C LYS A 18 10.18 -29.29 20.54
N THR A 19 9.31 -28.51 21.18
CA THR A 19 8.17 -27.90 20.48
C THR A 19 8.75 -26.79 19.63
N GLN A 20 8.90 -27.04 18.33
CA GLN A 20 9.38 -26.04 17.39
C GLN A 20 8.40 -24.87 17.36
N ILE A 21 8.90 -23.66 17.59
CA ILE A 21 8.10 -22.45 17.64
C ILE A 21 8.33 -21.66 16.38
N LYS A 22 7.23 -21.15 15.82
CA LYS A 22 7.17 -20.40 14.59
C LYS A 22 6.85 -18.95 14.89
N GLU A 23 7.69 -18.04 14.40
CA GLU A 23 7.52 -16.60 14.54
C GLU A 23 7.55 -15.97 13.15
N SER A 24 6.68 -14.98 12.91
CA SER A 24 6.64 -14.25 11.64
C SER A 24 6.71 -12.74 11.87
N ARG A 25 7.41 -12.05 10.97
CA ARG A 25 7.49 -10.58 10.89
C ARG A 25 7.23 -10.14 9.46
N HIS A 26 6.63 -8.98 9.30
CA HIS A 26 6.18 -8.49 8.00
C HIS A 26 6.69 -7.07 7.78
N VAL A 27 6.99 -6.74 6.53
CA VAL A 27 7.17 -5.37 6.07
C VAL A 27 6.41 -5.25 4.76
N VAL A 28 5.58 -4.23 4.67
CA VAL A 28 4.86 -3.85 3.45
C VAL A 28 5.45 -2.54 2.98
N ILE A 29 6.05 -2.56 1.79
CA ILE A 29 6.66 -1.39 1.16
C ILE A 29 5.90 -1.01 -0.11
N TYR A 30 6.08 0.23 -0.53
CA TYR A 30 5.51 0.76 -1.77
C TYR A 30 6.58 1.44 -2.63
N GLY A 31 6.50 1.26 -3.94
CA GLY A 31 7.22 2.09 -4.91
C GLY A 31 8.22 1.34 -5.77
N TYR A 32 8.41 0.04 -5.55
CA TYR A 32 9.29 -0.78 -6.38
C TYR A 32 8.53 -1.78 -7.24
N THR A 33 9.03 -1.97 -8.44
CA THR A 33 8.72 -3.12 -9.28
C THR A 33 9.41 -4.38 -8.74
N LYS A 34 8.90 -5.54 -9.17
CA LYS A 34 9.49 -6.84 -8.81
C LYS A 34 10.96 -6.95 -9.26
N ASP A 35 11.31 -6.34 -10.39
CA ASP A 35 12.65 -6.45 -10.96
C ASP A 35 13.65 -5.55 -10.25
N GLU A 36 13.25 -4.34 -9.85
CA GLU A 36 14.08 -3.45 -9.02
C GLU A 36 14.41 -4.10 -7.68
N LEU A 37 13.40 -4.68 -7.01
CA LEU A 37 13.59 -5.34 -5.72
C LEU A 37 14.49 -6.55 -5.78
N ARG A 38 14.49 -7.29 -6.89
CA ARG A 38 15.28 -8.51 -7.01
C ARG A 38 16.76 -8.27 -6.74
N ASN A 39 17.30 -7.14 -7.20
CA ASN A 39 18.70 -6.81 -7.00
C ASN A 39 18.97 -6.31 -5.58
N ILE A 40 18.07 -5.52 -5.02
CA ILE A 40 18.17 -4.98 -3.66
C ILE A 40 18.14 -6.12 -2.63
N MET A 41 17.22 -7.07 -2.81
CA MET A 41 16.94 -8.13 -1.84
C MET A 41 17.98 -9.26 -1.83
N ARG A 42 18.71 -9.51 -2.92
CA ARG A 42 19.72 -10.58 -3.01
C ARG A 42 20.72 -10.59 -1.86
N HIS A 43 21.27 -9.42 -1.53
CA HIS A 43 22.26 -9.30 -0.46
C HIS A 43 21.66 -9.54 0.93
N PHE A 44 20.43 -9.10 1.14
CA PHE A 44 19.71 -9.34 2.39
C PHE A 44 19.38 -10.82 2.56
N GLU A 45 18.86 -11.48 1.51
CA GLU A 45 18.52 -12.91 1.52
C GLU A 45 19.73 -13.79 1.84
N ALA A 46 20.91 -13.46 1.31
CA ALA A 46 22.15 -14.20 1.55
C ALA A 46 22.64 -14.13 3.01
N GLN A 47 22.18 -13.16 3.81
CA GLN A 47 22.55 -12.99 5.22
C GLN A 47 21.59 -13.72 6.18
N LEU A 48 20.48 -14.25 5.66
CA LEU A 48 19.50 -14.96 6.48
C LEU A 48 20.03 -16.34 6.86
N PRO A 49 19.88 -16.74 8.13
CA PRO A 49 20.26 -18.07 8.57
C PRO A 49 19.23 -19.10 8.11
N GLU A 50 19.63 -20.37 8.03
CA GLU A 50 18.80 -21.47 7.52
C GLU A 50 17.42 -21.61 8.22
N TYR A 51 17.33 -21.24 9.50
CA TYR A 51 16.10 -21.30 10.29
C TYR A 51 15.16 -20.09 10.07
N VAL A 52 15.52 -19.12 9.22
CA VAL A 52 14.67 -17.99 8.83
C VAL A 52 14.42 -18.07 7.33
N LYS A 53 13.16 -18.27 6.96
CA LYS A 53 12.70 -18.22 5.57
C LYS A 53 12.14 -16.84 5.25
N ILE A 54 12.37 -16.39 4.03
CA ILE A 54 11.81 -15.15 3.49
C ILE A 54 10.82 -15.47 2.37
N SER A 55 9.72 -14.73 2.32
CA SER A 55 8.79 -14.74 1.19
C SER A 55 8.49 -13.31 0.75
N ILE A 56 8.57 -13.07 -0.57
CA ILE A 56 8.34 -11.76 -1.17
C ILE A 56 7.22 -11.88 -2.19
N SER A 57 6.18 -11.06 -2.05
CA SER A 57 5.06 -10.95 -2.98
C SER A 57 4.93 -9.50 -3.40
N SER A 58 5.00 -9.21 -4.70
CA SER A 58 4.98 -7.85 -5.23
C SER A 58 3.97 -7.74 -6.36
N ASN A 59 2.94 -6.90 -6.17
CA ASN A 59 1.89 -6.64 -7.16
C ASN A 59 1.52 -5.15 -7.10
N HIS A 60 1.31 -4.51 -8.25
CA HIS A 60 0.82 -3.13 -8.35
C HIS A 60 1.59 -2.14 -7.45
N LEU A 61 2.93 -2.25 -7.46
CA LEU A 61 3.89 -1.47 -6.68
C LEU A 61 3.84 -1.66 -5.15
N VAL A 62 3.01 -2.57 -4.65
CA VAL A 62 2.97 -2.97 -3.25
C VAL A 62 3.72 -4.29 -3.08
N THR A 63 4.74 -4.27 -2.24
CA THR A 63 5.54 -5.47 -1.93
C THR A 63 5.36 -5.86 -0.48
N ARG A 64 4.98 -7.11 -0.24
CA ARG A 64 4.96 -7.74 1.07
C ARG A 64 6.19 -8.64 1.22
N ILE A 65 6.99 -8.34 2.24
CA ILE A 65 8.16 -9.12 2.64
C ILE A 65 7.81 -9.76 3.98
N SER A 66 7.90 -11.08 4.07
CA SER A 66 7.65 -11.80 5.33
C SER A 66 8.85 -12.64 5.71
N LEU A 67 9.33 -12.47 6.94
CA LEU A 67 10.33 -13.32 7.56
C LEU A 67 9.61 -14.32 8.45
N THR A 68 9.93 -15.60 8.31
CA THR A 68 9.36 -16.67 9.13
C THR A 68 10.49 -17.51 9.70
N GLY A 69 10.66 -17.43 11.02
CA GLY A 69 11.63 -18.20 11.77
C GLY A 69 11.00 -19.45 12.39
N VAL A 70 11.71 -20.58 12.38
CA VAL A 70 11.31 -21.80 13.10
C VAL A 70 12.49 -22.32 13.92
N ASN A 71 12.34 -22.40 15.24
CA ASN A 71 13.42 -22.88 16.12
C ASN A 71 12.88 -23.42 17.45
N ASP A 72 13.71 -24.16 18.18
CA ASP A 72 13.38 -24.76 19.48
C ASP A 72 13.46 -23.73 20.64
N GLY A 73 14.17 -22.60 20.44
CA GLY A 73 14.36 -21.55 21.47
C GLY A 73 13.64 -20.24 21.13
N VAL A 74 12.55 -19.95 21.86
CA VAL A 74 11.65 -18.79 21.58
C VAL A 74 12.36 -17.45 21.66
N GLU A 75 13.03 -17.16 22.76
CA GLU A 75 13.57 -15.82 23.00
C GLU A 75 14.70 -15.50 22.04
N LEU A 76 15.59 -16.46 21.79
CA LEU A 76 16.67 -16.31 20.82
C LEU A 76 16.12 -16.17 19.39
N LEU A 77 15.08 -16.93 19.03
CA LEU A 77 14.41 -16.79 17.74
C LEU A 77 13.80 -15.40 17.57
N ARG A 78 13.03 -14.93 18.56
CA ARG A 78 12.41 -13.60 18.57
C ARG A 78 13.46 -12.49 18.47
N PHE A 79 14.52 -12.57 19.27
CA PHE A 79 15.60 -11.60 19.23
C PHE A 79 16.24 -11.51 17.84
N LYS A 80 16.58 -12.66 17.25
CA LYS A 80 17.23 -12.70 15.94
C LYS A 80 16.30 -12.28 14.80
N ILE A 81 15.05 -12.74 14.77
CA ILE A 81 14.10 -12.34 13.72
C ILE A 81 13.76 -10.84 13.80
N ASN A 82 13.66 -10.27 15.02
CA ASN A 82 13.47 -8.84 15.20
C ASN A 82 14.66 -8.03 14.66
N LYS A 83 15.90 -8.53 14.82
CA LYS A 83 17.08 -7.88 14.24
C LYS A 83 16.98 -7.79 12.71
N TYR A 84 16.66 -8.90 12.03
CA TYR A 84 16.48 -8.89 10.57
C TYR A 84 15.28 -8.06 10.12
N HIS A 85 14.20 -8.07 10.90
CA HIS A 85 13.03 -7.23 10.66
C HIS A 85 13.35 -5.74 10.76
N GLN A 86 14.18 -5.34 11.73
CA GLN A 86 14.67 -3.97 11.84
C GLN A 86 15.57 -3.61 10.64
N THR A 87 16.50 -4.48 10.26
CA THR A 87 17.35 -4.25 9.08
C THR A 87 16.52 -4.05 7.80
N LEU A 88 15.43 -4.82 7.62
CA LEU A 88 14.52 -4.59 6.49
C LEU A 88 13.84 -3.21 6.54
N GLN A 89 13.40 -2.78 7.71
CA GLN A 89 12.79 -1.46 7.86
C GLN A 89 13.80 -0.36 7.55
N ASP A 90 15.04 -0.50 8.04
CA ASP A 90 16.12 0.47 7.81
C ASP A 90 16.54 0.53 6.32
N MET A 91 16.36 -0.55 5.56
CA MET A 91 16.62 -0.56 4.11
C MET A 91 15.57 0.19 3.29
N PHE A 92 14.36 0.37 3.82
CA PHE A 92 13.19 0.88 3.09
C PHE A 92 12.44 1.98 3.87
N VAL A 93 13.17 2.82 4.61
CA VAL A 93 12.60 3.79 5.58
C VAL A 93 11.50 4.65 4.96
N GLU A 94 11.71 5.14 3.73
CA GLU A 94 10.78 6.04 3.03
C GLU A 94 9.65 5.31 2.28
N GLU A 95 9.82 4.00 2.09
CA GLU A 95 8.93 3.14 1.33
C GLU A 95 8.05 2.26 2.22
N VAL A 96 8.35 2.12 3.52
CA VAL A 96 7.55 1.35 4.47
C VAL A 96 6.15 1.95 4.63
N VAL A 97 5.15 1.17 4.22
CA VAL A 97 3.74 1.45 4.46
C VAL A 97 3.30 0.85 5.80
N SER A 98 3.69 -0.41 6.08
CA SER A 98 3.31 -1.14 7.29
C SER A 98 4.40 -2.12 7.75
N ILE A 99 4.46 -2.36 9.07
CA ILE A 99 5.26 -3.43 9.69
C ILE A 99 4.41 -4.66 10.08
N GLU A 100 3.13 -4.63 9.70
CA GLU A 100 2.18 -5.72 9.84
C GLU A 100 1.75 -6.23 8.47
N ASN A 101 1.12 -7.40 8.41
CA ASN A 101 0.57 -7.93 7.17
C ASN A 101 -0.77 -7.26 6.81
N LYS A 102 -0.72 -5.95 6.51
CA LYS A 102 -1.88 -5.12 6.16
C LYS A 102 -1.84 -4.69 4.69
N SER A 103 -2.99 -4.47 4.08
CA SER A 103 -3.12 -3.79 2.80
C SER A 103 -2.92 -2.28 2.96
N VAL A 104 -2.67 -1.57 1.86
CA VAL A 104 -2.61 -0.10 1.86
C VAL A 104 -3.92 0.49 2.39
N ALA A 105 -5.07 -0.04 1.96
CA ALA A 105 -6.38 0.40 2.42
C ALA A 105 -6.57 0.18 3.93
N GLN A 106 -6.10 -0.95 4.49
CA GLN A 106 -6.16 -1.21 5.93
C GLN A 106 -5.32 -0.20 6.71
N VAL A 107 -4.09 0.07 6.26
CA VAL A 107 -3.20 1.05 6.88
C VAL A 107 -3.82 2.45 6.84
N LEU A 108 -4.42 2.84 5.72
CA LEU A 108 -5.13 4.11 5.61
C LEU A 108 -6.33 4.16 6.57
N GLY A 109 -7.13 3.09 6.64
CA GLY A 109 -8.28 3.00 7.53
C GLY A 109 -7.90 3.10 9.01
N ASP A 110 -6.81 2.43 9.42
CA ASP A 110 -6.27 2.51 10.77
C ASP A 110 -5.88 3.96 11.11
N LEU A 111 -5.11 4.62 10.23
CA LEU A 111 -4.68 6.01 10.44
C LEU A 111 -5.84 7.00 10.52
N LEU A 112 -6.87 6.82 9.69
CA LEU A 112 -8.07 7.66 9.72
C LEU A 112 -8.85 7.44 11.01
N SER A 113 -9.05 6.17 11.41
CA SER A 113 -9.80 5.82 12.62
C SER A 113 -9.09 6.30 13.89
N GLU A 114 -7.78 6.10 14.00
CA GLU A 114 -6.96 6.52 15.14
C GLU A 114 -6.98 8.04 15.34
N ARG A 115 -7.22 8.81 14.28
CA ARG A 115 -7.23 10.28 14.30
C ARG A 115 -8.63 10.87 14.19
N GLU A 116 -9.66 10.03 14.20
CA GLU A 116 -11.06 10.43 14.04
C GLU A 116 -11.31 11.27 12.76
N LEU A 117 -10.60 10.95 11.67
CA LEU A 117 -10.70 11.63 10.39
C LEU A 117 -11.61 10.88 9.42
N THR A 118 -12.25 11.64 8.53
CA THR A 118 -13.13 11.15 7.48
C THR A 118 -12.52 11.32 6.08
N ILE A 119 -12.93 10.45 5.14
CA ILE A 119 -12.44 10.47 3.75
C ILE A 119 -13.59 10.28 2.74
N ALA A 120 -13.48 11.01 1.63
CA ALA A 120 -14.26 10.81 0.41
C ALA A 120 -13.37 10.61 -0.83
N CYS A 121 -13.91 10.01 -1.89
CA CYS A 121 -13.15 9.73 -3.12
C CYS A 121 -13.82 10.32 -4.38
N ALA A 122 -13.03 10.85 -5.30
CA ALA A 122 -13.46 11.23 -6.64
C ALA A 122 -12.76 10.35 -7.68
N GLU A 123 -13.50 9.45 -8.32
CA GLU A 123 -12.92 8.40 -9.15
C GLU A 123 -13.29 8.58 -10.62
N SER A 124 -12.28 8.61 -11.49
CA SER A 124 -12.49 8.52 -12.94
C SER A 124 -11.95 7.18 -13.43
N CYS A 125 -10.66 7.09 -13.75
CA CYS A 125 -10.10 5.88 -14.37
C CYS A 125 -10.14 4.65 -13.45
N THR A 126 -10.19 4.81 -12.13
CA THR A 126 -10.32 3.71 -11.16
C THR A 126 -11.74 3.18 -11.03
N GLY A 127 -12.75 3.91 -11.52
CA GLY A 127 -14.12 3.39 -11.66
C GLY A 127 -14.81 2.92 -10.37
N GLY A 128 -14.42 3.40 -9.19
CA GLY A 128 -14.95 2.92 -7.90
C GLY A 128 -14.02 1.96 -7.16
N ASN A 129 -12.87 1.60 -7.74
CA ASN A 129 -11.95 0.64 -7.12
C ASN A 129 -11.33 1.15 -5.81
N ILE A 130 -11.16 2.46 -5.63
CA ILE A 130 -10.66 3.02 -4.36
C ILE A 130 -11.72 2.81 -3.28
N ALA A 131 -12.96 3.20 -3.55
CA ALA A 131 -14.09 2.97 -2.64
C ALA A 131 -14.26 1.48 -2.33
N HIS A 132 -14.13 0.61 -3.32
CA HIS A 132 -14.18 -0.84 -3.13
C HIS A 132 -13.07 -1.31 -2.16
N ASN A 133 -11.83 -0.90 -2.38
CA ASN A 133 -10.71 -1.30 -1.51
C ASN A 133 -10.88 -0.80 -0.07
N ILE A 134 -11.39 0.42 0.12
CA ILE A 134 -11.67 0.99 1.44
C ILE A 134 -12.80 0.21 2.14
N THR A 135 -13.93 -0.02 1.46
CA THR A 135 -15.13 -0.63 2.04
C THR A 135 -14.99 -2.12 2.33
N ARG A 136 -14.00 -2.78 1.73
CA ARG A 136 -13.62 -4.16 2.09
C ARG A 136 -13.09 -4.30 3.51
N ASN A 137 -12.65 -3.22 4.14
CA ASN A 137 -12.23 -3.23 5.53
C ASN A 137 -13.43 -3.15 6.47
N PRO A 138 -13.63 -4.13 7.37
CA PRO A 138 -14.66 -4.04 8.40
C PRO A 138 -14.50 -2.77 9.24
N GLY A 139 -15.60 -2.09 9.56
CA GLY A 139 -15.59 -0.83 10.31
C GLY A 139 -15.33 0.42 9.46
N SER A 140 -15.13 0.28 8.14
CA SER A 140 -14.91 1.41 7.22
C SER A 140 -15.99 2.50 7.25
N SER A 141 -17.21 2.18 7.69
CA SER A 141 -18.30 3.15 7.87
C SER A 141 -17.98 4.27 8.88
N VAL A 142 -16.99 4.08 9.76
CA VAL A 142 -16.59 5.11 10.73
C VAL A 142 -15.85 6.27 10.07
N TYR A 143 -15.10 6.01 8.99
CA TYR A 143 -14.24 7.01 8.35
C TYR A 143 -14.55 7.26 6.88
N PHE A 144 -15.19 6.34 6.15
CA PHE A 144 -15.48 6.49 4.73
C PHE A 144 -16.89 7.04 4.50
N LEU A 145 -17.01 8.27 4.00
CA LEU A 145 -18.32 8.92 3.78
C LEU A 145 -18.89 8.68 2.39
N GLY A 146 -18.05 8.34 1.41
CA GLY A 146 -18.53 7.96 0.09
C GLY A 146 -17.55 8.24 -1.04
N SER A 147 -18.00 7.97 -2.25
CA SER A 147 -17.25 8.21 -3.48
C SER A 147 -18.17 8.72 -4.58
N VAL A 148 -17.63 9.59 -5.44
CA VAL A 148 -18.26 10.00 -6.69
C VAL A 148 -17.45 9.41 -7.84
N VAL A 149 -18.06 8.50 -8.59
CA VAL A 149 -17.48 8.00 -9.84
C VAL A 149 -17.77 9.00 -10.97
N SER A 150 -16.93 10.03 -11.08
CA SER A 150 -17.03 11.11 -12.06
C SER A 150 -16.39 10.76 -13.40
N TYR A 151 -16.87 9.70 -14.06
CA TYR A 151 -16.26 9.17 -15.29
C TYR A 151 -16.38 10.15 -16.48
N SER A 152 -17.47 10.91 -16.58
CA SER A 152 -17.67 11.93 -17.61
C SER A 152 -17.29 13.34 -17.14
N ASN A 153 -16.96 14.22 -18.10
CA ASN A 153 -16.67 15.63 -17.82
C ASN A 153 -17.86 16.36 -17.19
N ASP A 154 -19.09 16.00 -17.56
CA ASP A 154 -20.28 16.61 -16.97
C ASP A 154 -20.49 16.21 -15.51
N VAL A 155 -20.16 14.97 -15.11
CA VAL A 155 -20.21 14.60 -13.68
C VAL A 155 -19.12 15.34 -12.91
N LYS A 156 -17.90 15.44 -13.46
CA LYS A 156 -16.83 16.27 -12.87
C LYS A 156 -17.32 17.71 -12.65
N ALA A 157 -17.92 18.34 -13.65
CA ALA A 157 -18.36 19.71 -13.57
C ALA A 157 -19.59 19.93 -12.67
N ASN A 158 -20.62 19.08 -12.80
CA ASN A 158 -21.91 19.33 -12.16
C ASN A 158 -22.00 18.79 -10.73
N VAL A 159 -21.25 17.72 -10.41
CA VAL A 159 -21.30 17.08 -9.08
C VAL A 159 -20.10 17.50 -8.23
N LEU A 160 -18.91 17.55 -8.82
CA LEU A 160 -17.68 17.91 -8.10
C LEU A 160 -17.29 19.39 -8.28
N ASN A 161 -18.10 20.19 -8.99
CA ASN A 161 -17.81 21.60 -9.27
C ASN A 161 -16.45 21.85 -9.95
N VAL A 162 -15.94 20.86 -10.69
CA VAL A 162 -14.74 21.04 -11.52
C VAL A 162 -15.04 22.09 -12.60
N SER A 163 -14.15 23.05 -12.75
CA SER A 163 -14.31 24.14 -13.69
C SER A 163 -14.38 23.61 -15.13
N ARG A 164 -15.43 24.02 -15.85
CA ARG A 164 -15.53 23.77 -17.30
C ARG A 164 -14.40 24.44 -18.07
N SER A 165 -13.84 25.54 -17.57
CA SER A 165 -12.66 26.17 -18.18
C SER A 165 -11.40 25.34 -17.97
N ALA A 166 -11.23 24.72 -16.80
CA ALA A 166 -10.11 23.80 -16.54
C ALA A 166 -10.21 22.55 -17.43
N LEU A 167 -11.40 21.93 -17.49
CA LEU A 167 -11.67 20.79 -18.38
C LEU A 167 -11.40 21.12 -19.85
N GLY A 168 -11.76 22.32 -20.32
CA GLY A 168 -11.53 22.75 -21.69
C GLY A 168 -10.07 23.10 -22.00
N ARG A 169 -9.36 23.73 -21.06
CA ARG A 169 -7.97 24.21 -21.28
C ARG A 169 -6.92 23.13 -21.06
N TYR A 170 -7.04 22.34 -20.00
CA TYR A 170 -6.02 21.36 -19.59
C TYR A 170 -6.40 19.91 -19.91
N GLY A 171 -7.70 19.67 -20.16
CA GLY A 171 -8.25 18.34 -20.36
C GLY A 171 -8.50 17.60 -19.03
N ALA A 172 -9.30 16.53 -19.10
CA ALA A 172 -9.72 15.78 -17.91
C ALA A 172 -8.57 15.08 -17.17
N VAL A 173 -7.46 14.80 -17.86
CA VAL A 173 -6.26 14.15 -17.32
C VAL A 173 -5.18 15.24 -17.17
N SER A 174 -5.26 15.97 -16.06
CA SER A 174 -4.41 17.12 -15.74
C SER A 174 -4.35 17.35 -14.22
N ARG A 175 -3.34 18.10 -13.76
CA ARG A 175 -3.16 18.51 -12.36
C ARG A 175 -4.36 19.30 -11.85
N GLU A 176 -4.80 20.27 -12.64
CA GLU A 176 -5.87 21.20 -12.31
C GLU A 176 -7.16 20.45 -12.05
N VAL A 177 -7.52 19.53 -12.95
CA VAL A 177 -8.77 18.77 -12.82
C VAL A 177 -8.75 17.85 -11.60
N VAL A 178 -7.65 17.13 -11.32
CA VAL A 178 -7.64 16.24 -10.13
C VAL A 178 -7.60 17.01 -8.81
N THR A 179 -6.98 18.19 -8.79
CA THR A 179 -6.99 19.10 -7.64
C THR A 179 -8.42 19.56 -7.35
N GLU A 180 -9.13 20.04 -8.37
CA GLU A 180 -10.53 20.46 -8.24
C GLU A 180 -11.45 19.27 -7.89
N MET A 181 -11.20 18.08 -8.43
CA MET A 181 -11.95 16.87 -8.06
C MET A 181 -11.81 16.53 -6.56
N ALA A 182 -10.58 16.57 -6.02
CA ALA A 182 -10.33 16.28 -4.61
C ALA A 182 -10.94 17.35 -3.69
N ALA A 183 -10.82 18.63 -4.05
CA ALA A 183 -11.46 19.72 -3.32
C ALA A 183 -12.99 19.60 -3.35
N GLY A 184 -13.54 19.37 -4.53
CA GLY A 184 -14.98 19.26 -4.77
C GLY A 184 -15.64 18.13 -4.00
N VAL A 185 -15.03 16.93 -3.99
CA VAL A 185 -15.60 15.80 -3.25
C VAL A 185 -15.52 15.99 -1.74
N SER A 186 -14.41 16.56 -1.24
CA SER A 186 -14.27 16.89 0.19
C SER A 186 -15.30 17.92 0.64
N GLN A 187 -15.56 18.94 -0.18
CA GLN A 187 -16.60 19.93 0.09
C GLN A 187 -18.01 19.33 0.04
N LEU A 188 -18.29 18.49 -0.97
CA LEU A 188 -19.59 17.84 -1.16
C LEU A 188 -19.95 16.92 0.01
N MET A 189 -18.97 16.17 0.53
CA MET A 189 -19.18 15.18 1.59
C MET A 189 -18.79 15.67 2.99
N HIS A 190 -18.29 16.89 3.11
CA HIS A 190 -17.79 17.47 4.36
C HIS A 190 -16.73 16.59 5.07
N THR A 191 -15.74 16.10 4.31
CA THR A 191 -14.68 15.23 4.84
C THR A 191 -13.36 15.94 5.08
N ASP A 192 -12.61 15.47 6.07
CA ASP A 192 -11.26 15.96 6.41
C ASP A 192 -10.24 15.66 5.31
N CYS A 193 -10.38 14.46 4.72
CA CYS A 193 -9.51 13.94 3.68
C CYS A 193 -10.29 13.70 2.38
N ALA A 194 -9.58 13.76 1.26
CA ALA A 194 -10.10 13.27 -0.01
C ALA A 194 -8.99 12.75 -0.90
N VAL A 195 -9.35 11.85 -1.82
CA VAL A 195 -8.46 11.41 -2.91
C VAL A 195 -9.19 11.51 -4.24
N ALA A 196 -8.45 11.83 -5.30
CA ALA A 196 -8.99 11.90 -6.64
C ALA A 196 -8.08 11.26 -7.68
N THR A 197 -8.66 10.63 -8.71
CA THR A 197 -7.93 10.01 -9.82
C THR A 197 -8.53 10.36 -11.18
N SER A 198 -7.68 10.73 -12.14
CA SER A 198 -8.07 10.92 -13.53
C SER A 198 -6.93 10.54 -14.47
N GLY A 199 -7.19 9.62 -15.39
CA GLY A 199 -6.14 9.02 -16.20
C GLY A 199 -6.65 8.16 -17.35
N ILE A 200 -5.70 7.53 -18.05
CA ILE A 200 -5.92 6.72 -19.24
C ILE A 200 -5.51 5.29 -18.92
N ALA A 201 -6.46 4.46 -18.47
CA ALA A 201 -6.17 3.07 -18.12
C ALA A 201 -5.93 2.16 -19.33
N GLY A 202 -6.35 2.55 -20.54
CA GLY A 202 -6.19 1.75 -21.76
C GLY A 202 -7.33 0.73 -22.01
N PRO A 203 -7.19 -0.11 -23.05
CA PRO A 203 -6.03 -0.20 -23.94
C PRO A 203 -5.91 0.98 -24.93
N ASP A 204 -7.00 1.73 -25.13
CA ASP A 204 -7.06 2.87 -26.04
C ASP A 204 -7.06 4.23 -25.29
N GLY A 205 -7.10 5.32 -26.05
CA GLY A 205 -7.26 6.68 -25.52
C GLY A 205 -5.95 7.38 -25.14
N GLY A 206 -4.82 6.69 -25.25
CA GLY A 206 -3.49 7.30 -25.13
C GLY A 206 -3.13 8.15 -26.35
N THR A 207 -2.26 9.13 -26.12
CA THR A 207 -1.62 9.94 -27.16
C THR A 207 -0.10 9.86 -27.01
N LYS A 208 0.67 10.44 -27.95
CA LYS A 208 2.13 10.52 -27.82
C LYS A 208 2.56 11.24 -26.54
N PHE A 209 1.83 12.29 -26.15
CA PHE A 209 2.15 13.13 -24.98
C PHE A 209 1.51 12.63 -23.68
N LYS A 210 0.39 11.90 -23.78
CA LYS A 210 -0.31 11.29 -22.64
C LYS A 210 -0.58 9.82 -22.97
N PRO A 211 0.43 8.94 -22.89
CA PRO A 211 0.29 7.53 -23.25
C PRO A 211 -0.68 6.81 -22.30
N VAL A 212 -1.10 5.61 -22.70
CA VAL A 212 -1.80 4.68 -21.79
C VAL A 212 -0.96 4.46 -20.55
N GLY A 213 -1.62 4.40 -19.39
CA GLY A 213 -0.98 4.36 -18.08
C GLY A 213 -0.79 5.72 -17.41
N THR A 214 -0.99 6.82 -18.15
CA THR A 214 -0.90 8.19 -17.59
C THR A 214 -2.06 8.47 -16.64
N VAL A 215 -1.77 8.72 -15.38
CA VAL A 215 -2.77 9.03 -14.36
C VAL A 215 -2.29 10.21 -13.52
N TRP A 216 -3.14 11.22 -13.43
CA TRP A 216 -3.06 12.27 -12.43
C TRP A 216 -3.83 11.85 -11.18
N MET A 217 -3.24 12.14 -10.02
CA MET A 217 -3.81 11.81 -8.72
C MET A 217 -3.68 13.01 -7.79
N ALA A 218 -4.64 13.15 -6.87
CA ALA A 218 -4.60 14.15 -5.82
C ALA A 218 -4.95 13.52 -4.48
N ALA A 219 -4.29 13.97 -3.41
CA ALA A 219 -4.63 13.67 -2.03
C ALA A 219 -4.77 14.98 -1.24
N LYS A 220 -5.84 15.08 -0.46
CA LYS A 220 -6.19 16.23 0.38
C LYS A 220 -6.23 15.84 1.85
N TYR A 221 -5.69 16.69 2.70
CA TYR A 221 -5.86 16.64 4.15
C TYR A 221 -5.95 18.08 4.71
N GLY A 222 -7.09 18.42 5.32
CA GLY A 222 -7.38 19.81 5.70
C GLY A 222 -7.33 20.71 4.46
N ASP A 223 -6.61 21.83 4.53
CA ASP A 223 -6.47 22.76 3.39
C ASP A 223 -5.35 22.37 2.42
N LYS A 224 -4.53 21.36 2.75
CA LYS A 224 -3.41 20.94 1.91
C LYS A 224 -3.89 19.94 0.87
N ILE A 225 -3.60 20.22 -0.41
CA ILE A 225 -3.79 19.30 -1.53
C ILE A 225 -2.43 19.08 -2.19
N VAL A 226 -2.08 17.82 -2.42
CA VAL A 226 -0.87 17.41 -3.14
C VAL A 226 -1.27 16.58 -4.36
N THR A 227 -0.49 16.67 -5.42
CA THR A 227 -0.78 16.00 -6.70
C THR A 227 0.44 15.27 -7.24
N GLU A 228 0.23 14.13 -7.89
CA GLU A 228 1.28 13.43 -8.62
C GLU A 228 0.79 12.97 -9.99
N LEU A 229 1.70 13.04 -10.97
CA LEU A 229 1.56 12.40 -12.26
C LEU A 229 2.37 11.11 -12.28
N LYS A 230 1.75 10.00 -12.66
CA LYS A 230 2.44 8.72 -12.89
C LYS A 230 2.06 8.14 -14.24
N GLN A 231 3.05 7.46 -14.84
CA GLN A 231 2.83 6.57 -15.96
C GLN A 231 2.98 5.12 -15.47
N PHE A 232 1.85 4.46 -15.24
CA PHE A 232 1.85 3.06 -14.83
C PHE A 232 2.00 2.12 -16.04
N SER A 233 2.71 1.03 -15.84
CA SER A 233 2.86 -0.03 -16.85
C SER A 233 1.85 -1.16 -16.62
N GLY A 234 1.53 -1.90 -17.69
CA GLY A 234 0.66 -3.07 -17.63
C GLY A 234 -0.64 -2.89 -18.40
N ASP A 235 -1.57 -3.82 -18.19
CA ASP A 235 -2.91 -3.76 -18.76
C ASP A 235 -3.82 -2.81 -17.96
N ARG A 236 -5.06 -2.66 -18.44
CA ARG A 236 -6.07 -1.78 -17.84
C ARG A 236 -6.25 -2.01 -16.35
N GLU A 237 -6.33 -3.28 -15.94
CA GLU A 237 -6.50 -3.65 -14.54
C GLU A 237 -5.27 -3.29 -13.72
N SER A 238 -4.08 -3.56 -14.24
CA SER A 238 -2.82 -3.21 -13.58
C SER A 238 -2.68 -1.70 -13.35
N VAL A 239 -3.11 -0.87 -14.30
CA VAL A 239 -3.12 0.59 -14.15
C VAL A 239 -4.12 1.03 -13.08
N ILE A 240 -5.33 0.47 -13.07
CA ILE A 240 -6.37 0.76 -12.08
C ILE A 240 -5.89 0.44 -10.67
N GLU A 241 -5.35 -0.76 -10.46
CA GLU A 241 -4.83 -1.22 -9.17
C GLU A 241 -3.62 -0.40 -8.71
N SER A 242 -2.70 -0.08 -9.63
CA SER A 242 -1.52 0.73 -9.29
C SER A 242 -1.90 2.17 -8.90
N ALA A 243 -2.81 2.80 -9.65
CA ALA A 243 -3.33 4.13 -9.32
C ALA A 243 -4.11 4.15 -7.99
N THR A 244 -4.90 3.10 -7.75
CA THR A 244 -5.65 2.91 -6.49
C THR A 244 -4.72 2.85 -5.29
N ASN A 245 -3.69 1.99 -5.35
CA ASN A 245 -2.70 1.89 -4.28
C ASN A 245 -1.89 3.18 -4.13
N HIS A 246 -1.47 3.79 -5.24
CA HIS A 246 -0.63 4.99 -5.22
C HIS A 246 -1.31 6.16 -4.51
N VAL A 247 -2.56 6.48 -4.87
CA VAL A 247 -3.25 7.64 -4.28
C VAL A 247 -3.57 7.43 -2.80
N MET A 248 -3.84 6.19 -2.37
CA MET A 248 -3.96 5.88 -0.94
C MET A 248 -2.63 6.04 -0.21
N VAL A 249 -1.49 5.64 -0.82
CA VAL A 249 -0.15 5.87 -0.26
C VAL A 249 0.18 7.36 -0.18
N MET A 250 -0.19 8.17 -1.18
CA MET A 250 -0.02 9.62 -1.12
C MET A 250 -0.72 10.19 0.12
N LEU A 251 -1.97 9.79 0.39
CA LEU A 251 -2.70 10.24 1.57
C LEU A 251 -2.07 9.72 2.88
N ILE A 252 -1.62 8.47 2.93
CA ILE A 252 -0.88 7.93 4.09
C ILE A 252 0.37 8.78 4.38
N LYS A 253 1.17 9.09 3.35
CA LYS A 253 2.37 9.93 3.49
C LYS A 253 2.02 11.34 3.94
N LEU A 254 0.95 11.92 3.39
CA LEU A 254 0.45 13.24 3.79
C LEU A 254 0.01 13.26 5.27
N LEU A 255 -0.73 12.25 5.73
CA LEU A 255 -1.14 12.11 7.13
C LEU A 255 0.06 11.90 8.07
N ARG A 256 1.10 11.19 7.62
CA ARG A 256 2.33 10.98 8.40
C ARG A 256 3.28 12.19 8.41
N ASN A 257 2.96 13.27 7.68
CA ASN A 257 3.85 14.41 7.43
C ASN A 257 5.17 14.03 6.73
N ASN A 258 5.18 12.92 5.98
CA ASN A 258 6.32 12.43 5.21
C ASN A 258 6.06 12.52 3.70
N TYR A 259 5.25 13.50 3.29
CA TYR A 259 5.01 13.75 1.87
C TYR A 259 6.10 14.68 1.33
N THR A 260 6.83 14.20 0.31
CA THR A 260 7.80 14.97 -0.45
C THR A 260 7.21 15.21 -1.84
N GLU A 261 7.10 16.47 -2.23
CA GLU A 261 6.69 16.83 -3.60
C GLU A 261 7.66 16.19 -4.59
N GLN A 262 7.11 15.50 -5.58
CA GLN A 262 7.89 14.96 -6.68
C GLN A 262 7.88 15.99 -7.81
N GLU A 263 9.04 16.21 -8.43
CA GLU A 263 9.08 16.95 -9.68
C GLU A 263 8.26 16.20 -10.72
N ASP A 264 7.25 16.87 -11.25
CA ASP A 264 6.46 16.33 -12.34
C ASP A 264 7.39 16.03 -13.52
N ILE A 265 7.23 14.84 -14.07
CA ILE A 265 7.83 14.49 -15.36
C ILE A 265 7.32 15.55 -16.33
N ALA A 266 8.20 16.46 -16.75
CA ALA A 266 7.85 17.59 -17.58
C ALA A 266 7.09 17.08 -18.83
N ASP A 267 5.95 17.73 -19.12
CA ASP A 267 5.24 17.60 -20.39
C ASP A 267 6.13 18.21 -21.51
N ASP A 268 7.20 17.53 -21.93
CA ASP A 268 8.00 17.85 -23.13
C ASP A 268 7.56 17.01 -24.35
#